data_AF-A0AA38LT75-F1
#
_entry.id   AF-A0AA38LT75-F1
#
_cell.length_a   1.000
_cell.length_b   1.000
_cell.length_c   1.000
_cell.angle_alpha   90.00
_cell.angle_beta   90.00
_cell.angle_gamma   90.00
#
_symmetry.space_group_name_H-M   'P 1'
#
loop_
_entity.id
_entity.type
_entity.pdbx_description
1 polymer ?
#
loop_
_entity_poly.entity_id
_entity_poly.type
_entity_poly.pdbx_seq_one_letter_code
_entity_poly.pdbx_strand_id
1 'polypeptide(L)'
;MLSQLFALLPLLAIASASPINKRDGTLIRSGRDGFCLAVDAQNIGRYGPVANGTPVITKSCVEANTWFINRGSGSITVPGLDLALDIGLNPGNNGALKVWQSYPGAPQQTWYLTDDNRIAQTGGTQCLDEGDNGVQTYQCTTGNTNQVWYIDNNSAVPTTTVSPTTSASASASASASASASASATPAAGHQVKFGNQCLTAQGTPSDGTPVTLGSCVSSSSNAFEYSTNNGLRLINTQYCLDAGSNPANGIPLKLWSCGGYAQQSFSPTFAGLIRATNNQCLDVKADEPSVVQTWECSNPDPQQQFVITS
;
A
#
# COMPACT_ATOMS: atom_id res chain seq x y z
N MET A 1 -72.23 4.74 -12.36
CA MET A 1 -70.98 5.51 -12.37
C MET A 1 -69.85 4.56 -12.02
N LEU A 2 -69.06 4.13 -13.02
CA LEU A 2 -67.90 3.26 -12.84
C LEU A 2 -66.71 4.11 -12.39
N SER A 3 -66.24 3.93 -11.16
CA SER A 3 -65.04 4.60 -10.65
C SER A 3 -63.81 3.75 -11.00
N GLN A 4 -63.00 4.23 -11.95
CA GLN A 4 -61.73 3.61 -12.30
C GLN A 4 -60.69 3.90 -11.21
N LEU A 5 -60.11 2.83 -10.63
CA LEU A 5 -58.96 2.90 -9.74
C LEU A 5 -57.68 2.91 -10.60
N PHE A 6 -57.01 4.04 -10.72
CA PHE A 6 -55.68 4.11 -11.35
C PHE A 6 -54.63 3.61 -10.35
N ALA A 7 -54.01 2.47 -10.63
CA ALA A 7 -52.84 2.00 -9.91
C ALA A 7 -51.61 2.82 -10.34
N LEU A 8 -51.07 3.66 -9.44
CA LEU A 8 -49.77 4.28 -9.62
C LEU A 8 -48.68 3.21 -9.43
N LEU A 9 -48.08 2.75 -10.53
CA LEU A 9 -46.81 2.03 -10.50
C LEU A 9 -45.69 3.03 -10.19
N PRO A 10 -44.85 2.82 -9.15
CA PRO A 10 -43.67 3.63 -8.96
C PRO A 10 -42.66 3.30 -10.06
N LEU A 11 -42.27 4.30 -10.85
CA LEU A 11 -41.14 4.22 -11.77
C LEU A 11 -39.87 3.94 -10.94
N LEU A 12 -39.36 2.71 -10.98
CA LEU A 12 -37.99 2.43 -10.55
C LEU A 12 -37.05 3.18 -11.49
N ALA A 13 -36.39 4.21 -10.97
CA ALA A 13 -35.27 4.84 -11.66
C ALA A 13 -34.19 3.77 -11.88
N ILE A 14 -33.90 3.47 -13.14
CA ILE A 14 -32.79 2.61 -13.52
C ILE A 14 -31.54 3.43 -13.21
N ALA A 15 -30.89 3.17 -12.07
CA ALA A 15 -29.57 3.70 -11.81
C ALA A 15 -28.64 3.15 -12.89
N SER A 16 -28.21 3.99 -13.83
CA SER A 16 -27.13 3.63 -14.74
C SER A 16 -25.88 3.44 -13.87
N ALA A 17 -25.42 2.19 -13.73
CA ALA A 17 -24.14 1.92 -13.12
C ALA A 17 -23.11 2.74 -13.90
N SER A 18 -22.44 3.68 -13.22
CA SER A 18 -21.30 4.37 -13.81
C SER A 18 -20.31 3.31 -14.27
N PRO A 19 -19.74 3.41 -15.48
CA PRO A 19 -18.70 2.48 -15.90
C PRO A 19 -17.61 2.50 -14.83
N ILE A 20 -17.37 1.34 -14.23
CA ILE A 20 -16.26 1.14 -13.30
C ILE A 20 -15.00 1.38 -14.13
N ASN A 21 -14.37 2.54 -13.95
CA ASN A 21 -12.98 2.69 -14.35
C ASN A 21 -12.24 1.53 -13.68
N LYS A 22 -11.73 0.58 -14.48
CA LYS A 22 -10.83 -0.47 -13.99
C LYS A 22 -9.74 0.28 -13.24
N ARG A 23 -9.76 0.24 -11.90
CA ARG A 23 -8.60 0.65 -11.11
C ARG A 23 -7.42 -0.15 -11.65
N ASP A 24 -6.22 0.42 -11.64
CA ASP A 24 -5.04 -0.42 -11.80
C ASP A 24 -4.96 -1.35 -10.58
N GLY A 25 -4.47 -2.58 -10.80
CA GLY A 25 -4.28 -3.51 -9.70
C GLY A 25 -3.23 -2.96 -8.74
N THR A 26 -3.36 -3.27 -7.46
CA THR A 26 -2.45 -2.86 -6.38
C THR A 26 -1.71 -4.05 -5.79
N LEU A 27 -0.52 -3.82 -5.22
CA LEU A 27 0.16 -4.84 -4.43
C LEU A 27 -0.42 -4.89 -3.01
N ILE A 28 -0.55 -6.09 -2.46
CA ILE A 28 -0.96 -6.31 -1.07
C ILE A 28 0.27 -6.81 -0.33
N ARG A 29 0.93 -5.94 0.43
CA ARG A 29 2.20 -6.22 1.10
C ARG A 29 1.99 -6.61 2.55
N SER A 30 2.63 -7.70 2.95
CA SER A 30 2.65 -8.15 4.33
C SER A 30 3.42 -7.19 5.22
N GLY A 31 2.82 -6.85 6.37
CA GLY A 31 3.49 -6.11 7.43
C GLY A 31 4.41 -6.97 8.30
N ARG A 32 4.54 -8.27 8.03
CA ARG A 32 5.47 -9.15 8.74
C ARG A 32 6.90 -9.00 8.21
N ASP A 33 7.07 -9.11 6.91
CA ASP A 33 8.39 -9.19 6.26
C ASP A 33 8.51 -8.34 4.97
N GLY A 34 7.43 -7.68 4.56
CA GLY A 34 7.43 -6.82 3.37
C GLY A 34 7.27 -7.57 2.05
N PHE A 35 7.05 -8.88 2.06
CA PHE A 35 6.69 -9.62 0.84
C PHE A 35 5.26 -9.34 0.42
N CYS A 36 4.95 -9.53 -0.86
CA CYS A 36 3.63 -9.25 -1.41
C CYS A 36 2.83 -10.52 -1.64
N LEU A 37 1.54 -10.46 -1.29
CA LEU A 37 0.54 -11.47 -1.56
C LEU A 37 0.54 -11.75 -3.07
N ALA A 38 0.68 -13.02 -3.42
CA ALA A 38 0.74 -13.46 -4.79
C ALA A 38 0.04 -14.81 -4.96
N VAL A 39 -0.41 -15.06 -6.17
CA VAL A 39 -0.84 -16.39 -6.57
C VAL A 39 0.40 -17.23 -6.88
N ASP A 40 0.49 -18.41 -6.27
CA ASP A 40 1.61 -19.35 -6.43
C ASP A 40 1.53 -20.04 -7.80
N ALA A 41 1.91 -19.30 -8.83
CA ALA A 41 1.87 -19.73 -10.21
C ALA A 41 3.28 -20.08 -10.71
N GLN A 42 4.06 -20.86 -9.93
CA GLN A 42 5.46 -21.12 -10.26
C GLN A 42 5.64 -21.58 -11.73
N ASN A 43 6.15 -20.65 -12.56
CA ASN A 43 6.49 -20.75 -13.98
C ASN A 43 5.33 -20.53 -14.98
N ILE A 44 5.23 -19.30 -15.52
CA ILE A 44 4.43 -18.88 -16.70
C ILE A 44 4.96 -19.56 -18.00
N GLY A 45 5.19 -20.87 -17.98
CA GLY A 45 5.76 -21.61 -19.10
C GLY A 45 5.92 -23.11 -18.94
N ARG A 46 5.63 -23.73 -17.78
CA ARG A 46 5.76 -25.20 -17.63
C ARG A 46 4.64 -25.91 -16.86
N TYR A 47 3.82 -25.18 -16.11
CA TYR A 47 2.56 -25.64 -15.55
C TYR A 47 1.49 -24.59 -15.87
N GLY A 48 0.24 -25.01 -16.04
CA GLY A 48 -0.81 -24.24 -16.72
C GLY A 48 -1.18 -22.87 -16.11
N PRO A 49 -2.13 -22.15 -16.74
CA PRO A 49 -2.55 -20.82 -16.28
C PRO A 49 -3.12 -20.85 -14.86
N VAL A 50 -3.05 -19.71 -14.17
CA VAL A 50 -3.75 -19.50 -12.89
C VAL A 50 -5.20 -19.96 -13.00
N ALA A 51 -5.64 -20.82 -12.08
CA ALA A 51 -6.93 -21.51 -12.16
C ALA A 51 -7.54 -21.72 -10.76
N ASN A 52 -8.74 -22.32 -10.73
CA ASN A 52 -9.41 -22.69 -9.48
C ASN A 52 -8.49 -23.56 -8.62
N GLY A 53 -8.24 -23.10 -7.40
CA GLY A 53 -7.44 -23.81 -6.41
C GLY A 53 -5.96 -23.48 -6.44
N THR A 54 -5.48 -22.60 -7.34
CA THR A 54 -4.08 -22.16 -7.28
C THR A 54 -3.81 -21.50 -5.91
N PRO A 55 -2.77 -21.94 -5.17
CA PRO A 55 -2.49 -21.41 -3.83
C PRO A 55 -2.17 -19.92 -3.86
N VAL A 56 -2.39 -19.26 -2.72
CA VAL A 56 -1.94 -17.89 -2.48
C VAL A 56 -0.82 -17.92 -1.46
N ILE A 57 0.28 -17.25 -1.78
CA ILE A 57 1.53 -17.19 -1.03
C ILE A 57 1.97 -15.73 -0.88
N THR A 58 3.12 -15.52 -0.23
CA THR A 58 3.89 -14.27 -0.28
C THR A 58 5.18 -14.51 -1.04
N LYS A 59 5.60 -13.53 -1.84
CA LYS A 59 6.91 -13.54 -2.52
C LYS A 59 7.39 -12.12 -2.79
N SER A 60 8.57 -11.98 -3.40
CA SER A 60 9.12 -10.67 -3.76
C SER A 60 8.09 -9.81 -4.49
N CYS A 61 7.92 -8.57 -4.06
CA CYS A 61 6.93 -7.65 -4.62
C CYS A 61 7.14 -7.35 -6.10
N VAL A 62 8.38 -7.48 -6.61
CA VAL A 62 8.67 -7.32 -8.05
C VAL A 62 8.18 -8.50 -8.89
N GLU A 63 7.95 -9.66 -8.27
CA GLU A 63 7.46 -10.87 -8.93
C GLU A 63 5.98 -11.13 -8.66
N ALA A 64 5.40 -10.44 -7.68
CA ALA A 64 4.01 -10.61 -7.25
C ALA A 64 3.02 -10.07 -8.30
N ASN A 65 1.85 -10.70 -8.39
CA ASN A 65 0.74 -10.14 -9.14
C ASN A 65 0.06 -9.03 -8.33
N THR A 66 -0.67 -8.18 -9.03
CA THR A 66 -1.54 -7.18 -8.41
C THR A 66 -2.93 -7.75 -8.14
N TRP A 67 -3.71 -7.02 -7.34
CA TRP A 67 -5.04 -7.38 -6.88
C TRP A 67 -5.99 -6.18 -7.02
N PHE A 68 -7.27 -6.44 -7.31
CA PHE A 68 -8.33 -5.46 -7.09
C PHE A 68 -8.91 -5.66 -5.71
N ILE A 69 -8.80 -4.62 -4.88
CA ILE A 69 -9.33 -4.57 -3.53
C ILE A 69 -9.89 -3.17 -3.29
N ASN A 70 -10.98 -3.08 -2.56
CA ASN A 70 -11.60 -1.83 -2.16
C ASN A 70 -11.80 -1.83 -0.64
N ARG A 71 -11.97 -0.64 -0.05
CA ARG A 71 -12.41 -0.55 1.34
C ARG A 71 -13.81 -1.12 1.54
N GLY A 72 -14.07 -1.52 2.78
CA GLY A 72 -15.34 -2.13 3.15
C GLY A 72 -15.41 -3.58 2.70
N SER A 73 -16.63 -4.12 2.66
CA SER A 73 -16.86 -5.51 2.28
C SER A 73 -16.91 -5.68 0.76
N GLY A 74 -16.12 -6.61 0.25
CA GLY A 74 -16.10 -6.97 -1.16
C GLY A 74 -15.13 -8.09 -1.49
N SER A 75 -15.12 -8.52 -2.75
CA SER A 75 -14.16 -9.51 -3.22
C SER A 75 -12.80 -8.88 -3.52
N ILE A 76 -11.74 -9.64 -3.24
CA ILE A 76 -10.38 -9.33 -3.66
C ILE A 76 -10.09 -10.19 -4.90
N THR A 77 -9.92 -9.57 -6.06
CA THR A 77 -9.88 -10.29 -7.35
C THR A 77 -8.56 -10.11 -8.09
N VAL A 78 -8.22 -11.06 -8.95
CA VAL A 78 -7.01 -11.01 -9.77
C VAL A 78 -7.32 -10.24 -11.06
N PRO A 79 -6.62 -9.14 -11.38
CA PRO A 79 -6.86 -8.36 -12.58
C PRO A 79 -6.81 -9.20 -13.86
N GLY A 80 -7.83 -9.05 -14.70
CA GLY A 80 -7.93 -9.77 -15.98
C GLY A 80 -8.39 -11.22 -15.89
N LEU A 81 -8.63 -11.75 -14.68
CA LEU A 81 -9.15 -13.10 -14.44
C LEU A 81 -10.49 -13.05 -13.69
N ASP A 82 -11.33 -14.06 -13.90
CA ASP A 82 -12.58 -14.25 -13.13
C ASP A 82 -12.32 -15.06 -11.85
N LEU A 83 -11.31 -14.64 -11.08
CA LEU A 83 -10.82 -15.33 -9.90
C LEU A 83 -10.73 -14.38 -8.70
N ALA A 84 -11.16 -14.88 -7.54
CA ALA A 84 -11.17 -14.16 -6.27
C ALA A 84 -10.37 -14.91 -5.20
N LEU A 85 -9.79 -14.16 -4.25
CA LEU A 85 -9.17 -14.69 -3.05
C LEU A 85 -10.22 -15.43 -2.20
N ASP A 86 -9.95 -16.71 -1.90
CA ASP A 86 -10.91 -17.64 -1.34
C ASP A 86 -10.33 -18.40 -0.13
N ILE A 87 -11.03 -18.34 1.01
CA ILE A 87 -10.63 -19.00 2.28
C ILE A 87 -11.20 -20.41 2.45
N GLY A 88 -12.01 -20.89 1.51
CA GLY A 88 -12.77 -22.13 1.64
C GLY A 88 -14.00 -22.01 2.52
N LEU A 89 -14.82 -23.07 2.53
CA LEU A 89 -16.15 -23.07 3.18
C LEU A 89 -16.09 -23.16 4.72
N ASN A 90 -14.99 -23.67 5.27
CA ASN A 90 -14.81 -23.87 6.72
C ASN A 90 -13.47 -23.28 7.15
N PRO A 91 -13.31 -21.95 7.10
CA PRO A 91 -12.05 -21.31 7.44
C PRO A 91 -11.78 -21.42 8.94
N GLY A 92 -10.53 -21.67 9.29
CA GLY A 92 -10.04 -21.75 10.68
C GLY A 92 -8.57 -21.41 10.74
N ASN A 93 -7.98 -21.41 11.94
CA ASN A 93 -6.59 -21.01 12.10
C ASN A 93 -5.65 -21.93 11.29
N ASN A 94 -4.66 -21.32 10.64
CA ASN A 94 -3.68 -21.94 9.75
C ASN A 94 -4.29 -22.53 8.47
N GLY A 95 -5.46 -22.02 8.04
CA GLY A 95 -6.09 -22.43 6.79
C GLY A 95 -5.36 -21.83 5.58
N ALA A 96 -5.05 -22.66 4.58
CA ALA A 96 -4.43 -22.18 3.35
C ALA A 96 -5.43 -21.38 2.50
N LEU A 97 -4.96 -20.29 1.89
CA LEU A 97 -5.72 -19.52 0.92
C LEU A 97 -5.42 -19.96 -0.51
N LYS A 98 -6.39 -19.75 -1.38
CA LYS A 98 -6.29 -20.01 -2.82
C LYS A 98 -7.05 -18.95 -3.60
N VAL A 99 -6.87 -18.93 -4.90
CA VAL A 99 -7.84 -18.28 -5.79
C VAL A 99 -8.87 -19.28 -6.27
N TRP A 100 -10.10 -18.83 -6.45
CA TRP A 100 -11.19 -19.63 -6.99
C TRP A 100 -12.09 -18.78 -7.87
N GLN A 101 -12.89 -19.42 -8.73
CA GLN A 101 -13.90 -18.75 -9.55
C GLN A 101 -14.68 -17.73 -8.71
N SER A 102 -14.76 -16.51 -9.23
CA SER A 102 -15.41 -15.41 -8.53
C SER A 102 -16.92 -15.65 -8.43
N TYR A 103 -17.44 -15.65 -7.22
CA TYR A 103 -18.86 -15.64 -6.91
C TYR A 103 -19.15 -14.40 -6.07
N PRO A 104 -19.49 -13.26 -6.68
CA PRO A 104 -19.74 -12.02 -5.95
C PRO A 104 -20.73 -12.22 -4.79
N GLY A 105 -20.32 -11.84 -3.59
CA GLY A 105 -21.12 -11.97 -2.36
C GLY A 105 -21.02 -13.34 -1.67
N ALA A 106 -20.28 -14.30 -2.21
CA ALA A 106 -20.01 -15.56 -1.51
C ALA A 106 -19.21 -15.30 -0.22
N PRO A 107 -19.63 -15.82 0.95
CA PRO A 107 -18.96 -15.53 2.23
C PRO A 107 -17.47 -15.86 2.26
N GLN A 108 -17.06 -16.94 1.60
CA GLN A 108 -15.66 -17.38 1.51
C GLN A 108 -14.79 -16.54 0.57
N GLN A 109 -15.38 -15.56 -0.14
CA GLN A 109 -14.69 -14.64 -1.05
C GLN A 109 -15.01 -13.17 -0.73
N THR A 110 -15.66 -12.92 0.42
CA THR A 110 -16.05 -11.58 0.83
C THR A 110 -15.19 -11.13 2.01
N TRP A 111 -14.36 -10.15 1.73
CA TRP A 111 -13.35 -9.62 2.63
C TRP A 111 -13.71 -8.20 3.04
N TYR A 112 -13.41 -7.85 4.28
CA TYR A 112 -13.55 -6.52 4.85
C TYR A 112 -12.15 -5.96 5.10
N LEU A 113 -11.76 -4.98 4.30
CA LEU A 113 -10.53 -4.21 4.54
C LEU A 113 -10.82 -3.14 5.60
N THR A 114 -10.26 -3.36 6.78
CA THR A 114 -10.41 -2.51 7.98
C THR A 114 -9.52 -1.26 7.92
N ASP A 115 -9.82 -0.26 8.75
CA ASP A 115 -9.03 0.97 8.84
C ASP A 115 -7.65 0.76 9.50
N ASP A 116 -7.44 -0.34 10.21
CA ASP A 116 -6.15 -0.72 10.81
C ASP A 116 -5.37 -1.77 10.00
N ASN A 117 -5.67 -1.85 8.70
CA ASN A 117 -4.98 -2.67 7.69
C ASN A 117 -5.10 -4.18 7.86
N ARG A 118 -6.14 -4.68 8.51
CA ARG A 118 -6.52 -6.09 8.45
C ARG A 118 -7.44 -6.36 7.27
N ILE A 119 -7.21 -7.48 6.59
CA ILE A 119 -8.13 -8.05 5.60
C ILE A 119 -8.90 -9.17 6.30
N ALA A 120 -10.09 -8.85 6.80
CA ALA A 120 -10.91 -9.75 7.61
C ALA A 120 -11.98 -10.44 6.75
N GLN A 121 -12.39 -11.65 7.10
CA GLN A 121 -13.58 -12.27 6.53
C GLN A 121 -14.81 -11.44 6.93
N THR A 122 -15.62 -11.01 5.96
CA THR A 122 -16.86 -10.27 6.26
C THR A 122 -17.84 -11.18 7.01
N GLY A 123 -18.28 -10.74 8.19
CA GLY A 123 -19.20 -11.52 9.03
C GLY A 123 -18.59 -12.77 9.67
N GLY A 124 -17.27 -12.95 9.58
CA GLY A 124 -16.54 -14.06 10.17
C GLY A 124 -15.55 -13.61 11.25
N THR A 125 -14.70 -14.53 11.69
CA THR A 125 -13.68 -14.29 12.72
C THR A 125 -12.25 -14.40 12.23
N GLN A 126 -12.06 -14.76 10.95
CA GLN A 126 -10.76 -15.04 10.37
C GLN A 126 -10.23 -13.81 9.64
N CYS A 127 -8.92 -13.59 9.72
CA CYS A 127 -8.18 -12.57 9.01
C CYS A 127 -7.14 -13.25 8.11
N LEU A 128 -6.81 -12.59 7.01
CA LEU A 128 -5.59 -12.89 6.27
C LEU A 128 -4.39 -12.64 7.20
N ASP A 129 -3.53 -13.64 7.33
CA ASP A 129 -2.41 -13.68 8.26
C ASP A 129 -1.19 -14.27 7.53
N GLU A 130 0.00 -13.85 7.91
CA GLU A 130 1.23 -14.51 7.48
C GLU A 130 1.96 -15.12 8.68
N GLY A 131 1.94 -16.44 8.75
CA GLY A 131 2.65 -17.20 9.77
C GLY A 131 4.07 -17.58 9.34
N ASP A 132 4.74 -18.37 10.18
CA ASP A 132 6.09 -18.86 9.90
C ASP A 132 6.20 -19.72 8.64
N ASN A 133 5.08 -20.33 8.23
CA ASN A 133 5.00 -21.16 7.02
C ASN A 133 4.31 -20.43 5.84
N GLY A 134 4.15 -19.11 5.93
CA GLY A 134 3.56 -18.27 4.88
C GLY A 134 2.11 -17.90 5.12
N VAL A 135 1.43 -17.51 4.04
CA VAL A 135 0.06 -16.99 4.03
C VAL A 135 -0.94 -18.02 4.54
N GLN A 136 -1.80 -17.58 5.46
CA GLN A 136 -2.81 -18.41 6.10
C GLN A 136 -4.02 -17.58 6.56
N THR A 137 -5.09 -18.25 6.99
CA THR A 137 -6.14 -17.64 7.81
C THR A 137 -5.78 -17.79 9.28
N TYR A 138 -6.07 -16.77 10.08
CA TYR A 138 -5.98 -16.86 11.53
C TYR A 138 -7.05 -16.01 12.20
N GLN A 139 -7.45 -16.36 13.41
CA GLN A 139 -8.37 -15.57 14.22
C GLN A 139 -7.92 -14.10 14.27
N CYS A 140 -8.79 -13.20 13.81
CA CYS A 140 -8.53 -11.77 13.86
C CYS A 140 -8.19 -11.35 15.29
N THR A 141 -6.99 -10.81 15.48
CA THR A 141 -6.43 -10.48 16.79
C THR A 141 -5.87 -9.07 16.74
N THR A 142 -6.41 -8.18 17.58
CA THR A 142 -5.92 -6.81 17.73
C THR A 142 -4.45 -6.82 18.14
N GLY A 143 -3.64 -5.99 17.49
CA GLY A 143 -2.20 -5.89 17.76
C GLY A 143 -1.34 -6.99 17.13
N ASN A 144 -1.94 -8.05 16.56
CA ASN A 144 -1.17 -9.03 15.78
C ASN A 144 -0.67 -8.37 14.48
N THR A 145 0.65 -8.20 14.37
CA THR A 145 1.32 -7.57 13.22
C THR A 145 1.39 -8.49 12.00
N ASN A 146 1.24 -9.80 12.18
CA ASN A 146 1.18 -10.76 11.07
C ASN A 146 -0.12 -10.65 10.25
N GLN A 147 -1.11 -9.90 10.77
CA GLN A 147 -2.41 -9.66 10.11
C GLN A 147 -2.50 -8.29 9.45
N VAL A 148 -1.41 -7.52 9.47
CA VAL A 148 -1.34 -6.19 8.88
C VAL A 148 -0.92 -6.32 7.43
N TRP A 149 -1.70 -5.75 6.52
CA TRP A 149 -1.47 -5.76 5.07
C TRP A 149 -1.57 -4.35 4.51
N TYR A 150 -0.48 -3.86 3.93
CA TYR A 150 -0.42 -2.56 3.27
C TYR A 150 -0.85 -2.71 1.82
N ILE A 151 -1.79 -1.87 1.38
CA ILE A 151 -2.23 -1.84 -0.01
C ILE A 151 -1.48 -0.71 -0.70
N ASP A 152 -0.53 -1.10 -1.54
CA ASP A 152 0.40 -0.17 -2.16
C ASP A 152 -0.26 0.39 -3.40
N ASN A 153 -0.63 1.68 -3.37
CA ASN A 153 -1.26 2.37 -4.48
C ASN A 153 -0.27 2.63 -5.63
N ASN A 154 0.38 1.59 -6.14
CA ASN A 154 1.30 1.68 -7.27
C ASN A 154 0.58 1.35 -8.57
N SER A 155 -0.05 2.36 -9.17
CA SER A 155 -0.32 2.42 -10.61
C SER A 155 1.00 2.65 -11.36
N ALA A 156 1.90 1.67 -11.38
CA ALA A 156 3.12 1.73 -12.19
C ALA A 156 3.51 0.34 -12.70
N VAL A 157 2.71 -0.19 -13.61
CA VAL A 157 3.26 -1.05 -14.66
C VAL A 157 3.62 -0.10 -15.81
N PRO A 158 4.88 -0.06 -16.28
CA PRO A 158 5.22 0.75 -17.44
C PRO A 158 4.47 0.20 -18.66
N THR A 159 3.42 0.89 -19.08
CA THR A 159 2.84 0.71 -20.41
C THR A 159 3.93 1.02 -21.41
N THR A 160 4.51 -0.02 -22.01
CA THR A 160 5.40 0.12 -23.16
C THR A 160 4.58 0.57 -24.37
N THR A 161 4.30 1.86 -24.46
CA THR A 161 3.79 2.49 -25.67
C THR A 161 4.97 2.65 -26.62
N VAL A 162 5.14 1.67 -27.51
CA VAL A 162 6.03 1.81 -28.68
C VAL A 162 5.39 2.86 -29.59
N SER A 163 5.93 4.08 -29.58
CA SER A 163 5.62 5.08 -30.60
C SER A 163 6.66 5.01 -31.74
N PRO A 164 6.23 5.08 -33.00
CA PRO A 164 7.10 4.86 -34.15
C PRO A 164 8.01 6.07 -34.39
N THR A 165 9.27 5.77 -34.69
CA THR A 165 10.31 6.70 -35.13
C THR A 165 9.99 7.25 -36.53
N THR A 166 9.92 8.58 -36.65
CA THR A 166 10.15 9.27 -37.93
C THR A 166 11.34 10.20 -37.80
N SER A 167 12.32 9.95 -38.65
CA SER A 167 13.56 10.71 -38.79
C SER A 167 13.30 12.07 -39.44
N ALA A 168 13.90 13.13 -38.89
CA ALA A 168 14.30 14.30 -39.66
C ALA A 168 15.48 15.00 -38.97
N SER A 169 16.60 15.06 -39.69
CA SER A 169 17.82 15.79 -39.34
C SER A 169 17.62 17.29 -39.48
N ALA A 170 18.17 18.06 -38.53
CA ALA A 170 18.72 19.39 -38.80
C ALA A 170 19.76 19.75 -37.74
N SER A 171 20.98 20.01 -38.21
CA SER A 171 22.13 20.45 -37.44
C SER A 171 22.05 21.95 -37.15
N ALA A 172 22.38 22.36 -35.92
CA ALA A 172 22.96 23.67 -35.65
C ALA A 172 23.78 23.62 -34.36
N SER A 173 25.07 23.92 -34.51
CA SER A 173 26.05 24.02 -33.43
C SER A 173 25.84 25.29 -32.61
N ALA A 174 25.85 25.16 -31.28
CA ALA A 174 26.15 26.26 -30.37
C ALA A 174 26.89 25.69 -29.15
N SER A 175 28.12 26.15 -28.97
CA SER A 175 28.99 25.82 -27.85
C SER A 175 28.49 26.49 -26.57
N ALA A 176 28.17 25.71 -25.55
CA ALA A 176 28.04 26.18 -24.17
C ALA A 176 28.48 25.07 -23.21
N SER A 177 29.37 25.44 -22.28
CA SER A 177 30.07 24.58 -21.32
C SER A 177 29.12 23.70 -20.51
N ALA A 178 29.27 22.39 -20.65
CA ALA A 178 28.56 21.39 -19.85
C ALA A 178 29.18 21.31 -18.45
N SER A 179 28.49 21.84 -17.45
CA SER A 179 28.58 21.31 -16.09
C SER A 179 27.70 20.06 -16.06
N ALA A 180 28.30 18.91 -15.79
CA ALA A 180 27.61 17.63 -15.76
C ALA A 180 26.56 17.64 -14.63
N SER A 181 25.31 17.93 -14.96
CA SER A 181 24.18 17.50 -14.16
C SER A 181 24.03 16.01 -14.40
N ALA A 182 24.47 15.20 -13.44
CA ALA A 182 24.14 13.79 -13.40
C ALA A 182 22.61 13.67 -13.50
N SER A 183 22.13 13.06 -14.59
CA SER A 183 20.76 12.57 -14.66
C SER A 183 20.60 11.55 -13.55
N ALA A 184 20.07 12.00 -12.40
CA ALA A 184 19.66 11.12 -11.33
C ALA A 184 18.57 10.21 -11.93
N THR A 185 18.89 8.92 -12.06
CA THR A 185 17.88 7.88 -12.18
C THR A 185 16.81 8.16 -11.14
N PRO A 186 15.49 8.13 -11.47
CA PRO A 186 14.46 8.23 -10.48
C PRO A 186 14.77 7.26 -9.35
N ALA A 187 14.94 7.78 -8.15
CA ALA A 187 15.10 7.01 -6.94
C ALA A 187 13.97 5.97 -6.89
N ALA A 188 14.31 4.68 -6.96
CA ALA A 188 13.36 3.57 -6.89
C ALA A 188 12.83 3.36 -5.47
N GLY A 189 12.35 4.43 -4.83
CA GLY A 189 11.89 4.43 -3.45
C GLY A 189 10.62 5.25 -3.30
N HIS A 190 9.88 4.96 -2.25
CA HIS A 190 8.64 5.61 -1.92
C HIS A 190 8.86 6.99 -1.28
N GLN A 191 8.00 7.94 -1.61
CA GLN A 191 7.90 9.23 -0.94
C GLN A 191 6.77 9.17 0.10
N VAL A 192 7.05 9.63 1.32
CA VAL A 192 6.01 9.84 2.34
C VAL A 192 5.55 11.29 2.24
N LYS A 193 4.33 11.51 1.75
CA LYS A 193 3.81 12.83 1.38
C LYS A 193 2.83 13.35 2.41
N PHE A 194 2.96 14.63 2.74
CA PHE A 194 1.94 15.44 3.38
C PHE A 194 1.49 16.52 2.39
N GLY A 195 0.32 16.35 1.80
CA GLY A 195 -0.10 17.17 0.65
C GLY A 195 0.92 17.09 -0.50
N ASN A 196 1.53 18.24 -0.83
CA ASN A 196 2.54 18.36 -1.90
C ASN A 196 3.99 18.32 -1.40
N GLN A 197 4.20 18.15 -0.09
CA GLN A 197 5.53 18.05 0.51
C GLN A 197 5.87 16.61 0.86
N CYS A 198 7.15 16.32 0.95
CA CYS A 198 7.67 14.99 1.24
C CYS A 198 8.51 15.01 2.53
N LEU A 199 8.43 13.96 3.35
CA LEU A 199 9.42 13.71 4.40
C LEU A 199 10.81 13.69 3.76
N THR A 200 11.70 14.52 4.26
CA THR A 200 13.01 14.80 3.69
C THR A 200 14.05 14.81 4.80
N ALA A 201 15.05 13.95 4.66
CA ALA A 201 16.23 13.94 5.52
C ALA A 201 17.10 15.17 5.28
N GLN A 202 17.51 15.84 6.36
CA GLN A 202 18.23 17.10 6.29
C GLN A 202 19.76 16.91 6.31
N GLY A 203 20.42 17.29 5.22
CA GLY A 203 21.88 17.20 5.09
C GLY A 203 22.36 15.76 4.86
N THR A 204 23.58 15.46 5.31
CA THR A 204 24.16 14.12 5.18
C THR A 204 23.52 13.15 6.18
N PRO A 205 23.02 11.97 5.75
CA PRO A 205 22.43 10.99 6.65
C PRO A 205 23.40 10.48 7.72
N SER A 206 22.98 10.61 8.98
CA SER A 206 23.66 10.12 10.18
C SER A 206 22.65 9.91 11.31
N ASP A 207 23.05 9.25 12.39
CA ASP A 207 22.21 9.14 13.59
C ASP A 207 21.88 10.53 14.12
N GLY A 208 20.57 10.82 14.24
CA GLY A 208 20.09 12.12 14.68
C GLY A 208 19.78 13.11 13.56
N THR A 209 20.08 12.78 12.30
CA THR A 209 19.74 13.64 11.16
C THR A 209 18.23 13.94 11.15
N PRO A 210 17.80 15.21 11.22
CA PRO A 210 16.37 15.55 11.24
C PRO A 210 15.66 15.11 9.96
N VAL A 211 14.40 14.70 10.10
CA VAL A 211 13.48 14.48 8.97
C VAL A 211 12.35 15.48 9.07
N THR A 212 12.20 16.31 8.05
CA THR A 212 11.22 17.42 7.99
C THR A 212 10.45 17.38 6.67
N LEU A 213 9.45 18.24 6.49
CA LEU A 213 8.78 18.40 5.20
C LEU A 213 9.58 19.30 4.26
N GLY A 214 9.85 18.79 3.06
CA GLY A 214 10.55 19.49 1.98
C GLY A 214 9.89 19.26 0.62
N SER A 215 10.47 19.85 -0.43
CA SER A 215 10.03 19.60 -1.80
C SER A 215 10.20 18.13 -2.16
N CYS A 216 9.17 17.55 -2.79
CA CYS A 216 9.27 16.22 -3.37
C CYS A 216 10.23 16.25 -4.57
N VAL A 217 11.34 15.53 -4.46
CA VAL A 217 12.41 15.48 -5.48
C VAL A 217 12.75 14.02 -5.76
N SER A 218 13.26 13.72 -6.94
CA SER A 218 13.72 12.36 -7.28
C SER A 218 15.16 12.14 -6.79
N SER A 219 15.42 12.36 -5.51
CA SER A 219 16.75 12.16 -4.89
C SER A 219 16.66 11.20 -3.71
N SER A 220 17.81 10.72 -3.24
CA SER A 220 17.85 9.83 -2.07
C SER A 220 17.48 10.51 -0.75
N SER A 221 17.28 11.84 -0.73
CA SER A 221 16.97 12.58 0.52
C SER A 221 15.52 12.45 1.00
N ASN A 222 14.58 12.07 0.13
CA ASN A 222 13.15 11.92 0.47
C ASN A 222 12.52 10.68 -0.18
N ALA A 223 13.36 9.72 -0.57
CA ALA A 223 12.95 8.42 -1.05
C ALA A 223 13.29 7.34 -0.01
N PHE A 224 12.29 6.53 0.33
CA PHE A 224 12.35 5.50 1.35
C PHE A 224 11.96 4.14 0.75
N GLU A 225 12.66 3.10 1.14
CA GLU A 225 12.26 1.73 0.88
C GLU A 225 11.74 1.10 2.16
N TYR A 226 10.80 0.16 2.03
CA TYR A 226 10.42 -0.65 3.17
C TYR A 226 11.59 -1.55 3.57
N SER A 227 11.82 -1.63 4.87
CA SER A 227 12.80 -2.51 5.50
C SER A 227 12.08 -3.50 6.40
N THR A 228 12.84 -4.40 7.03
CA THR A 228 12.30 -5.36 7.99
C THR A 228 11.55 -4.65 9.13
N ASN A 229 10.58 -5.34 9.75
CA ASN A 229 9.77 -4.82 10.85
C ASN A 229 8.99 -3.53 10.52
N ASN A 230 8.53 -3.36 9.27
CA ASN A 230 7.85 -2.16 8.77
C ASN A 230 8.69 -0.88 8.88
N GLY A 231 10.00 -1.01 8.76
CA GLY A 231 10.90 0.13 8.70
C GLY A 231 10.76 0.92 7.41
N LEU A 232 10.92 2.25 7.48
CA LEU A 232 11.11 3.10 6.31
C LEU A 232 12.59 3.51 6.24
N ARG A 233 13.37 2.78 5.44
CA ARG A 233 14.81 3.02 5.26
C ARG A 233 15.03 4.04 4.16
N LEU A 234 15.83 5.07 4.41
CA LEU A 234 16.21 6.01 3.37
C LEU A 234 17.06 5.28 2.33
N ILE A 235 16.68 5.33 1.05
CA ILE A 235 17.29 4.52 0.00
C ILE A 235 18.81 4.75 -0.09
N ASN A 236 19.56 3.71 -0.46
CA ASN A 236 21.03 3.74 -0.55
C ASN A 236 21.73 4.12 0.76
N THR A 237 21.07 3.95 1.91
CA THR A 237 21.66 4.16 3.23
C THR A 237 21.33 3.02 4.19
N GLN A 238 21.93 3.08 5.39
CA GLN A 238 21.64 2.20 6.51
C GLN A 238 20.75 2.86 7.58
N TYR A 239 20.12 3.99 7.24
CA TYR A 239 19.35 4.79 8.19
C TYR A 239 17.86 4.69 7.94
N CYS A 240 17.11 4.45 9.00
CA CYS A 240 15.67 4.32 9.02
C CYS A 240 15.05 5.58 9.63
N LEU A 241 13.83 5.90 9.19
CA LEU A 241 12.96 6.81 9.94
C LEU A 241 12.83 6.29 11.37
N ASP A 242 12.86 7.20 12.34
CA ASP A 242 12.90 6.85 13.76
C ASP A 242 12.09 7.86 14.59
N ALA A 243 11.19 7.35 15.41
CA ALA A 243 10.25 8.09 16.26
C ALA A 243 10.81 8.48 17.65
N GLY A 244 12.09 8.21 17.93
CA GLY A 244 12.65 8.36 19.28
C GLY A 244 12.52 7.10 20.11
N SER A 245 13.45 6.88 21.04
CA SER A 245 13.44 5.70 21.93
C SER A 245 12.20 5.62 22.84
N ASN A 246 11.51 6.73 23.03
CA ASN A 246 10.23 6.80 23.74
C ASN A 246 9.27 7.72 22.97
N PRO A 247 8.60 7.22 21.92
CA PRO A 247 7.65 8.00 21.13
C PRO A 247 6.53 8.53 22.03
N ALA A 248 6.29 9.83 21.96
CA ALA A 248 5.29 10.58 22.71
C ALA A 248 4.96 11.88 21.95
N ASN A 249 3.87 12.54 22.33
CA ASN A 249 3.45 13.79 21.70
C ASN A 249 4.60 14.81 21.67
N GLY A 250 4.92 15.31 20.48
CA GLY A 250 5.92 16.34 20.26
C GLY A 250 7.34 15.85 19.98
N ILE A 251 7.60 14.54 19.91
CA ILE A 251 8.93 14.03 19.59
C ILE A 251 9.18 14.15 18.06
N PRO A 252 10.19 14.92 17.60
CA PRO A 252 10.49 15.06 16.18
C PRO A 252 11.03 13.79 15.55
N LEU A 253 10.67 13.57 14.28
CA LEU A 253 11.20 12.45 13.50
C LEU A 253 12.65 12.72 13.09
N LYS A 254 13.45 11.64 13.07
CA LYS A 254 14.85 11.69 12.65
C LYS A 254 15.23 10.43 11.90
N LEU A 255 16.43 10.43 11.34
CA LEU A 255 17.11 9.24 10.91
C LEU A 255 17.90 8.62 12.06
N TRP A 256 17.93 7.31 12.10
CA TRP A 256 18.77 6.53 12.99
C TRP A 256 19.18 5.24 12.32
N SER A 257 20.33 4.69 12.70
CA SER A 257 20.83 3.42 12.20
C SER A 257 19.75 2.35 12.32
N CYS A 258 19.43 1.70 11.21
CA CYS A 258 18.40 0.67 11.16
C CYS A 258 18.79 -0.49 12.08
N GLY A 259 17.96 -0.78 13.07
CA GLY A 259 18.15 -1.91 13.99
C GLY A 259 16.91 -2.77 14.18
N GLY A 260 15.84 -2.50 13.42
CA GLY A 260 14.56 -3.19 13.56
C GLY A 260 13.86 -2.90 14.89
N TYR A 261 14.16 -1.75 15.51
CA TYR A 261 13.59 -1.35 16.78
C TYR A 261 12.11 -0.94 16.64
N ALA A 262 11.36 -1.05 17.72
CA ALA A 262 9.93 -0.74 17.72
C ALA A 262 9.65 0.73 17.31
N GLN A 263 10.52 1.67 17.67
CA GLN A 263 10.44 3.08 17.26
C GLN A 263 10.80 3.37 15.80
N GLN A 264 11.25 2.35 15.06
CA GLN A 264 11.52 2.42 13.62
C GLN A 264 10.41 1.75 12.80
N SER A 265 9.37 1.22 13.45
CA SER A 265 8.27 0.54 12.79
C SER A 265 7.13 1.53 12.50
N PHE A 266 6.75 1.66 11.24
CA PHE A 266 5.71 2.57 10.78
C PHE A 266 4.65 1.84 9.96
N SER A 267 3.40 1.94 10.40
CA SER A 267 2.26 1.26 9.79
C SER A 267 1.34 2.27 9.11
N PRO A 268 1.52 2.55 7.81
CA PRO A 268 0.61 3.41 7.04
C PRO A 268 -0.79 2.78 6.98
N THR A 269 -1.82 3.51 7.37
CA THR A 269 -3.21 3.08 7.35
C THR A 269 -3.93 3.63 6.12
N PHE A 270 -5.04 3.00 5.75
CA PHE A 270 -5.89 3.58 4.72
C PHE A 270 -6.41 4.97 5.10
N ALA A 271 -6.68 5.22 6.38
CA ALA A 271 -7.17 6.50 6.90
C ALA A 271 -6.15 7.65 6.81
N GLY A 272 -5.03 7.46 6.11
CA GLY A 272 -3.98 8.47 5.91
C GLY A 272 -3.02 8.56 7.09
N LEU A 273 -3.32 7.93 8.23
CA LEU A 273 -2.41 7.91 9.37
C LEU A 273 -1.20 7.02 9.08
N ILE A 274 -0.01 7.41 9.52
CA ILE A 274 1.14 6.51 9.61
C ILE A 274 1.43 6.27 11.08
N ARG A 275 1.02 5.10 11.59
CA ARG A 275 1.14 4.74 13.01
C ARG A 275 2.56 4.35 13.35
N ALA A 276 3.08 4.94 14.42
CA ALA A 276 4.25 4.49 15.15
C ALA A 276 3.82 3.67 16.39
N THR A 277 4.77 3.31 17.26
CA THR A 277 4.49 2.64 18.53
C THR A 277 3.82 3.57 19.55
N ASN A 278 3.31 3.02 20.66
CA ASN A 278 2.66 3.77 21.75
C ASN A 278 1.43 4.60 21.34
N ASN A 279 0.63 4.12 20.38
CA ASN A 279 -0.53 4.84 19.84
C ASN A 279 -0.18 6.23 19.26
N GLN A 280 1.07 6.40 18.81
CA GLN A 280 1.52 7.62 18.15
C GLN A 280 1.38 7.48 16.63
N CYS A 281 1.20 8.61 15.96
CA CYS A 281 1.15 8.75 14.52
C CYS A 281 2.16 9.81 14.08
N LEU A 282 2.62 9.73 12.82
CA LEU A 282 3.25 10.89 12.19
C LEU A 282 2.25 12.03 12.18
N ASP A 283 2.75 13.22 12.52
CA ASP A 283 1.96 14.42 12.71
C ASP A 283 2.78 15.63 12.23
N VAL A 284 2.13 16.54 11.51
CA VAL A 284 2.73 17.85 11.18
C VAL A 284 2.46 18.81 12.31
N LYS A 285 3.53 19.31 12.92
CA LYS A 285 3.45 20.25 14.03
C LYS A 285 2.72 21.53 13.61
N ALA A 286 1.57 21.81 14.25
CA ALA A 286 0.65 22.86 13.80
C ALA A 286 1.25 24.28 13.79
N ASP A 287 2.11 24.60 14.74
CA ASP A 287 2.82 25.89 14.87
C ASP A 287 4.13 25.95 14.08
N GLU A 288 4.63 24.80 13.59
CA GLU A 288 5.85 24.69 12.80
C GLU A 288 5.65 23.68 11.64
N PRO A 289 4.94 24.04 10.57
CA PRO A 289 4.43 23.09 9.57
C PRO A 289 5.50 22.42 8.69
N SER A 290 6.79 22.73 8.88
CA SER A 290 7.90 21.98 8.31
C SER A 290 8.35 20.81 9.20
N VAL A 291 8.00 20.81 10.48
CA VAL A 291 8.41 19.79 11.45
C VAL A 291 7.41 18.63 11.42
N VAL A 292 7.93 17.43 11.23
CA VAL A 292 7.18 16.20 11.46
C VAL A 292 7.54 15.68 12.84
N GLN A 293 6.52 15.43 13.65
CA GLN A 293 6.62 14.92 15.00
C GLN A 293 5.78 13.64 15.15
N THR A 294 5.88 13.01 16.31
CA THR A 294 4.89 12.04 16.76
C THR A 294 3.82 12.74 17.58
N TRP A 295 2.57 12.31 17.41
CA TRP A 295 1.43 12.75 18.21
C TRP A 295 0.43 11.62 18.36
N GLU A 296 -0.40 11.64 19.40
CA GLU A 296 -1.45 10.66 19.60
C GLU A 296 -2.32 10.54 18.35
N CYS A 297 -2.50 9.30 17.87
CA CYS A 297 -3.28 9.03 16.67
C CYS A 297 -4.73 9.49 16.83
N SER A 298 -5.20 10.34 15.93
CA SER A 298 -6.61 10.72 15.87
C SER A 298 -7.10 10.81 14.43
N ASN A 299 -8.39 10.52 14.21
CA ASN A 299 -9.00 10.53 12.88
C ASN A 299 -10.48 10.96 13.00
N PRO A 300 -10.91 12.05 12.34
CA PRO A 300 -10.15 12.87 11.41
C PRO A 300 -9.15 13.79 12.12
N ASP A 301 -7.93 13.82 11.61
CA ASP A 301 -6.93 14.83 11.94
C ASP A 301 -6.16 15.19 10.67
N PRO A 302 -6.32 16.42 10.14
CA PRO A 302 -5.63 16.84 8.93
C PRO A 302 -4.11 16.96 9.08
N GLN A 303 -3.56 17.07 10.31
CA GLN A 303 -2.11 17.08 10.56
C GLN A 303 -1.50 15.67 10.42
N GLN A 304 -2.32 14.63 10.46
CA GLN A 304 -1.88 13.23 10.44
C GLN A 304 -2.17 12.52 9.10
N GLN A 305 -2.51 13.27 8.05
CA GLN A 305 -2.86 12.73 6.74
C GLN A 305 -1.65 12.66 5.81
N PHE A 306 -1.04 11.48 5.77
CA PHE A 306 0.09 11.16 4.90
C PHE A 306 -0.29 10.13 3.84
N VAL A 307 0.43 10.17 2.71
CA VAL A 307 0.31 9.18 1.65
C VAL A 307 1.70 8.70 1.28
N ILE A 308 1.89 7.38 1.24
CA ILE A 308 3.11 6.79 0.71
C ILE A 308 2.90 6.52 -0.78
N THR A 309 3.69 7.16 -1.63
CA THR A 309 3.65 7.01 -3.10
C THR A 309 4.97 6.45 -3.60
N SER A 310 4.94 5.66 -4.66
CA SER A 310 6.16 5.25 -5.38
C SER A 310 6.59 6.29 -6.42
#